data_AF-A0A7R9PI32-F1
#
_entry.id   AF-A0A7R9PI32-F1
#
_cell.length_a   1.000
_cell.length_b   1.000
_cell.length_c   1.000
_cell.angle_alpha   90.00
_cell.angle_beta   90.00
_cell.angle_gamma   90.00
#
_symmetry.space_group_name_H-M   'P 1'
#
loop_
_entity.id
_entity.type
_entity.pdbx_description
1 polymer ?
#
loop_
_entity_poly.entity_id
_entity_poly.type
_entity_poly.pdbx_seq_one_letter_code
_entity_poly.pdbx_strand_id
1 'polypeptide(L)'
;MAQMGFDGLFFSRLDYQDKETRLNTSTMEMVWEASESLGSSSDLFTSVLYNHYSYPTGFCVDVNCDDDPIIDNPDSPDYNLETKVQQFISFVKEQAKSFTTDHIIVTMGQDFNYQDASMNYKNIDKLIRNVNALQTNGSDVNVMYSTPSCYLKAIHDANRTWTTKTDDFFPYGSDAHSYWTGYFTSRPTHKGFERMANNFLQVSPTMSDMYGHGVLGVF
;
A
#
# COMPACT_ATOMS: atom_id res chain seq x y z
N MET A 1 -8.06 -13.70 1.91
CA MET A 1 -7.23 -12.91 2.86
C MET A 1 -7.82 -12.91 4.25
N ALA A 2 -9.09 -12.49 4.45
CA ALA A 2 -9.76 -12.63 5.75
C ALA A 2 -9.69 -14.07 6.32
N GLN A 3 -10.01 -15.08 5.50
CA GLN A 3 -9.89 -16.51 5.88
C GLN A 3 -8.45 -17.01 6.10
N MET A 4 -7.43 -16.19 5.78
CA MET A 4 -6.02 -16.47 6.06
C MET A 4 -5.52 -15.71 7.30
N GLY A 5 -6.39 -15.01 8.02
CA GLY A 5 -6.07 -14.25 9.23
C GLY A 5 -5.48 -12.86 8.99
N PHE A 6 -5.71 -12.27 7.81
CA PHE A 6 -5.32 -10.88 7.55
C PHE A 6 -6.40 -9.92 8.03
N ASP A 7 -5.97 -8.86 8.72
CA ASP A 7 -6.87 -7.80 9.22
C ASP A 7 -7.13 -6.71 8.17
N GLY A 8 -6.26 -6.55 7.17
CA GLY A 8 -6.49 -5.58 6.13
C GLY A 8 -5.65 -5.73 4.86
N LEU A 9 -6.06 -4.98 3.83
CA LEU A 9 -5.47 -4.92 2.50
C LEU A 9 -5.19 -3.46 2.11
N PHE A 10 -4.02 -3.22 1.51
CA PHE A 10 -3.64 -1.93 0.94
C PHE A 10 -3.29 -2.11 -0.53
N PHE A 11 -3.82 -1.27 -1.41
CA PHE A 11 -3.48 -1.31 -2.84
C PHE A 11 -3.59 0.07 -3.49
N SER A 12 -2.95 0.26 -4.66
CA SER A 12 -2.94 1.56 -5.35
C SER A 12 -3.78 1.60 -6.62
N ARG A 13 -3.93 0.47 -7.32
CA ARG A 13 -4.53 0.42 -8.66
C ARG A 13 -6.03 0.26 -8.57
N LEU A 14 -6.73 1.36 -8.75
CA LEU A 14 -8.19 1.49 -8.78
C LEU A 14 -8.58 2.27 -10.04
N ASP A 15 -9.76 2.02 -10.62
CA ASP A 15 -10.27 2.85 -11.72
C ASP A 15 -10.17 4.33 -11.37
N TYR A 16 -9.72 5.15 -12.33
CA TYR A 16 -9.44 6.56 -12.08
C TYR A 16 -10.68 7.37 -11.63
N GLN A 17 -11.89 7.01 -12.08
CA GLN A 17 -13.12 7.70 -11.67
C GLN A 17 -13.56 7.29 -10.27
N ASP A 18 -13.43 6.00 -9.93
CA ASP A 18 -13.67 5.53 -8.55
C ASP A 18 -12.65 6.17 -7.60
N LYS A 19 -11.37 6.23 -8.00
CA LYS A 19 -10.32 6.91 -7.24
C LYS A 19 -10.64 8.38 -6.99
N GLU A 20 -11.01 9.14 -8.02
CA GLU A 20 -11.40 10.55 -7.89
C GLU A 20 -12.61 10.72 -6.97
N THR A 21 -13.62 9.88 -7.12
CA THR A 21 -14.82 9.89 -6.26
C THR A 21 -14.45 9.68 -4.79
N ARG A 22 -13.58 8.71 -4.50
CA ARG A 22 -13.14 8.40 -3.13
C ARG A 22 -12.30 9.48 -2.51
N LEU A 23 -11.41 10.10 -3.29
CA LEU A 23 -10.61 11.24 -2.84
C LEU A 23 -11.51 12.43 -2.43
N ASN A 24 -12.58 12.68 -3.19
CA ASN A 24 -13.53 13.77 -2.96
C ASN A 24 -14.56 13.49 -1.86
N THR A 25 -14.84 12.22 -1.58
CA THR A 25 -15.85 11.81 -0.59
C THR A 25 -15.26 11.24 0.70
N SER A 26 -13.92 11.24 0.81
CA SER A 26 -13.17 10.66 1.94
C SER A 26 -13.51 9.18 2.19
N THR A 27 -13.68 8.40 1.12
CA THR A 27 -14.03 6.96 1.17
C THR A 27 -12.91 6.07 0.64
N MET A 28 -11.66 6.51 0.83
CA MET A 28 -10.46 5.73 0.48
C MET A 28 -10.28 4.49 1.37
N GLU A 29 -10.93 4.47 2.52
CA GLU A 29 -10.94 3.36 3.49
C GLU A 29 -12.34 2.78 3.64
N MET A 30 -12.43 1.46 3.65
CA MET A 30 -13.69 0.74 3.63
C MET A 30 -13.57 -0.63 4.30
N VAL A 31 -14.71 -1.23 4.61
CA VAL A 31 -14.81 -2.68 4.83
C VAL A 31 -15.24 -3.33 3.52
N TRP A 32 -14.40 -4.23 3.00
CA TRP A 32 -14.72 -5.00 1.82
C TRP A 32 -15.40 -6.32 2.23
N GLU A 33 -16.69 -6.42 1.94
CA GLU A 33 -17.54 -7.59 2.15
C GLU A 33 -17.35 -8.54 0.96
N ALA A 34 -16.24 -9.28 0.96
CA ALA A 34 -15.74 -9.96 -0.24
C ALA A 34 -16.55 -11.21 -0.66
N SER A 35 -17.50 -11.67 0.17
CA SER A 35 -18.28 -12.87 -0.12
C SER A 35 -19.66 -12.86 0.53
N GLU A 36 -20.69 -12.82 -0.31
CA GLU A 36 -22.09 -12.93 0.14
C GLU A 36 -22.37 -14.22 0.93
N SER A 37 -21.70 -15.32 0.56
CA SER A 37 -21.93 -16.63 1.20
C SER A 37 -21.24 -16.79 2.55
N LEU A 38 -20.11 -16.12 2.76
CA LEU A 38 -19.37 -16.16 4.02
C LEU A 38 -19.78 -15.03 4.98
N GLY A 39 -20.48 -14.01 4.48
CA GLY A 39 -20.90 -12.83 5.23
C GLY A 39 -19.72 -12.17 5.94
N SER A 40 -19.97 -11.70 7.17
CA SER A 40 -18.98 -10.95 7.96
C SER A 40 -17.67 -11.67 8.24
N SER A 41 -17.62 -13.00 8.11
CA SER A 41 -16.35 -13.76 8.25
C SER A 41 -15.38 -13.55 7.08
N SER A 42 -15.84 -12.90 6.01
CA SER A 42 -15.04 -12.51 4.86
C SER A 42 -14.74 -11.02 4.78
N ASP A 43 -15.22 -10.24 5.74
CA ASP A 43 -15.00 -8.80 5.79
C ASP A 43 -13.51 -8.51 5.99
N LEU A 44 -13.00 -7.57 5.21
CA LEU A 44 -11.60 -7.18 5.25
C LEU A 44 -11.49 -5.67 5.17
N PHE A 45 -10.83 -5.05 6.16
CA PHE A 45 -10.50 -3.64 6.04
C PHE A 45 -9.63 -3.42 4.80
N THR A 46 -10.03 -2.49 3.96
CA THR A 46 -9.37 -2.25 2.68
C THR A 46 -9.14 -0.76 2.53
N SER A 47 -7.89 -0.39 2.22
CA SER A 47 -7.49 1.00 2.03
C SER A 47 -6.83 1.16 0.67
N VAL A 48 -7.35 2.11 -0.10
CA VAL A 48 -6.73 2.56 -1.34
C VAL A 48 -5.68 3.59 -0.96
N LEU A 49 -4.44 3.41 -1.40
CA LEU A 49 -3.37 4.38 -1.12
C LEU A 49 -3.72 5.74 -1.74
N TYR A 50 -3.38 6.86 -1.10
CA TYR A 50 -3.70 8.21 -1.58
C TYR A 50 -3.06 8.50 -2.94
N ASN A 51 -1.73 8.37 -2.99
CA ASN A 51 -0.96 8.47 -4.22
C ASN A 51 -0.92 7.08 -4.89
N HIS A 52 0.13 6.80 -5.65
CA HIS A 52 0.54 5.45 -5.99
C HIS A 52 1.24 4.75 -4.80
N TYR A 53 1.85 3.58 -4.99
CA TYR A 53 2.70 2.93 -3.97
C TYR A 53 4.09 3.59 -3.83
N SER A 54 4.17 4.86 -4.17
CA SER A 54 5.42 5.57 -4.45
C SER A 54 5.68 6.69 -3.43
N TYR A 55 6.91 7.19 -3.37
CA TYR A 55 7.25 8.43 -2.66
C TYR A 55 6.28 9.58 -2.99
N PRO A 56 6.03 10.50 -2.04
CA PRO A 56 5.46 11.80 -2.37
C PRO A 56 6.34 12.52 -3.40
N THR A 57 5.73 13.29 -4.30
CA THR A 57 6.46 14.05 -5.32
C THR A 57 7.52 14.95 -4.70
N GLY A 58 8.78 14.83 -5.13
CA GLY A 58 9.91 15.60 -4.59
C GLY A 58 10.63 14.93 -3.41
N PHE A 59 10.28 13.69 -3.06
CA PHE A 59 10.86 12.94 -1.93
C PHE A 59 11.45 11.59 -2.33
N CYS A 60 11.70 11.33 -3.62
CA CYS A 60 12.41 10.14 -4.06
C CYS A 60 13.88 10.22 -3.62
N VAL A 61 14.29 9.44 -2.62
CA VAL A 61 15.63 9.57 -2.01
C VAL A 61 16.46 8.29 -2.11
N ASP A 62 16.79 7.90 -3.34
CA ASP A 62 17.59 6.71 -3.65
C ASP A 62 18.62 6.98 -4.76
N VAL A 63 19.52 6.03 -5.01
CA VAL A 63 20.59 6.07 -6.01
C VAL A 63 20.08 6.39 -7.43
N ASN A 64 18.87 5.95 -7.76
CA ASN A 64 18.24 6.13 -9.07
C ASN A 64 17.18 7.24 -9.10
N CYS A 65 17.10 8.08 -8.06
CA CYS A 65 16.18 9.20 -8.00
C CYS A 65 16.87 10.50 -8.44
N ASP A 66 16.11 11.38 -9.09
CA ASP A 66 16.57 12.71 -9.50
C ASP A 66 16.22 13.82 -8.49
N ASP A 67 15.43 13.51 -7.45
CA ASP A 67 15.05 14.50 -6.44
C ASP A 67 16.21 14.81 -5.48
N ASP A 68 16.35 16.08 -5.11
CA ASP A 68 17.38 16.49 -4.14
C ASP A 68 17.14 15.85 -2.76
N PRO A 69 18.18 15.32 -2.10
CA PRO A 69 18.09 14.91 -0.71
C PRO A 69 17.84 16.12 0.20
N ILE A 70 17.48 15.86 1.44
CA ILE A 70 17.34 16.89 2.47
C ILE A 70 18.74 17.35 2.92
N ILE A 71 19.06 18.60 2.61
CA ILE A 71 20.30 19.29 2.96
C ILE A 71 19.98 20.26 4.10
N ASP A 72 20.44 19.91 5.29
CA ASP A 72 20.17 20.56 6.58
C ASP A 72 21.36 21.39 7.10
N ASN A 73 22.45 21.51 6.32
CA ASN A 73 23.57 22.38 6.65
C ASN A 73 23.29 23.82 6.16
N PRO A 74 23.12 24.82 7.04
CA PRO A 74 22.79 26.20 6.65
C PRO A 74 23.88 26.89 5.82
N ASP A 75 25.13 26.44 5.92
CA ASP A 75 26.26 27.01 5.17
C ASP A 75 26.37 26.43 3.75
N SER A 76 25.57 25.41 3.42
CA SER A 76 25.54 24.83 2.07
C SER A 76 24.75 25.75 1.12
N PRO A 77 25.26 26.03 -0.09
CA PRO A 77 24.48 26.74 -1.11
C PRO A 77 23.21 25.98 -1.52
N ASP A 78 23.15 24.68 -1.25
CA ASP A 78 22.05 23.78 -1.59
C ASP A 78 21.11 23.52 -0.41
N TYR A 79 21.20 24.31 0.69
CA TYR A 79 20.31 24.19 1.84
C TYR A 79 18.84 24.26 1.42
N ASN A 80 18.08 23.21 1.73
CA ASN A 80 16.69 23.06 1.29
C ASN A 80 15.73 22.57 2.37
N LEU A 81 16.18 22.45 3.63
CA LEU A 81 15.45 21.83 4.72
C LEU A 81 14.05 22.44 4.94
N GLU A 82 13.97 23.76 5.06
CA GLU A 82 12.69 24.46 5.33
C GLU A 82 11.67 24.22 4.22
N THR A 83 12.11 24.33 2.97
CA THR A 83 11.27 24.08 1.79
C THR A 83 10.77 22.64 1.76
N LYS A 84 11.65 21.65 1.98
CA LYS A 84 11.26 20.22 2.00
C LYS A 84 10.29 19.93 3.14
N VAL A 85 10.50 20.49 4.33
CA VAL A 85 9.61 20.31 5.48
C VAL A 85 8.22 20.91 5.21
N GLN A 86 8.15 22.13 4.68
CA GLN A 86 6.87 22.78 4.34
C GLN A 86 6.13 22.03 3.22
N GLN A 87 6.87 21.56 2.21
CA GLN A 87 6.30 20.76 1.11
C GLN A 87 5.72 19.44 1.64
N PHE A 88 6.43 18.76 2.55
CA PHE A 88 5.94 17.52 3.15
C PHE A 88 4.69 17.76 4.00
N ILE A 89 4.69 18.79 4.85
CA ILE A 89 3.53 19.16 5.68
C ILE A 89 2.31 19.47 4.80
N SER A 90 2.52 20.18 3.70
CA SER A 90 1.45 20.50 2.75
C SER A 90 0.89 19.24 2.10
N PHE A 91 1.76 18.31 1.68
CA PHE A 91 1.37 17.02 1.13
C PHE A 91 0.54 16.19 2.11
N VAL A 92 1.00 16.03 3.37
CA VAL A 92 0.27 15.22 4.36
C VAL A 92 -1.07 15.84 4.74
N LYS A 93 -1.16 17.17 4.82
CA LYS A 93 -2.43 17.87 5.09
C LYS A 93 -3.42 17.74 3.94
N GLU A 94 -2.94 17.75 2.70
CA GLU A 94 -3.80 17.49 1.55
C GLU A 94 -4.27 16.05 1.53
N GLN A 95 -3.35 15.10 1.74
CA GLN A 95 -3.66 13.68 1.82
C GLN A 95 -4.71 13.39 2.91
N ALA A 96 -4.57 13.97 4.10
CA ALA A 96 -5.47 13.75 5.23
C ALA A 96 -6.94 14.09 4.93
N LYS A 97 -7.22 15.03 4.01
CA LYS A 97 -8.60 15.39 3.63
C LYS A 97 -9.37 14.23 2.99
N SER A 98 -8.67 13.30 2.34
CA SER A 98 -9.27 12.14 1.70
C SER A 98 -9.46 10.94 2.63
N PHE A 99 -9.11 11.08 3.92
CA PHE A 99 -9.29 10.05 4.94
C PHE A 99 -10.17 10.61 6.08
N THR A 100 -10.63 9.71 6.93
CA THR A 100 -11.62 9.98 7.98
C THR A 100 -11.02 9.99 9.38
N THR A 101 -9.78 9.51 9.53
CA THR A 101 -9.02 9.54 10.79
C THR A 101 -7.88 10.54 10.73
N ASP A 102 -7.27 10.80 11.90
CA ASP A 102 -6.05 11.60 12.04
C ASP A 102 -4.78 10.79 11.76
N HIS A 103 -4.92 9.56 11.24
CA HIS A 103 -3.83 8.70 10.85
C HIS A 103 -3.84 8.53 9.33
N ILE A 104 -2.70 8.80 8.69
CA ILE A 104 -2.51 8.51 7.27
C ILE A 104 -1.25 7.69 7.06
N ILE A 105 -1.26 6.85 6.03
CA ILE A 105 -0.08 6.11 5.58
C ILE A 105 0.60 6.85 4.44
N VAL A 106 1.91 7.09 4.56
CA VAL A 106 2.74 7.67 3.49
C VAL A 106 3.71 6.60 3.03
N THR A 107 3.62 6.20 1.76
CA THR A 107 4.53 5.22 1.16
C THR A 107 5.85 5.91 0.79
N MET A 108 6.94 5.45 1.40
CA MET A 108 8.28 5.95 1.15
C MET A 108 9.08 4.89 0.41
N GLY A 109 8.82 4.71 -0.89
CA GLY A 109 9.47 3.68 -1.72
C GLY A 109 9.00 3.75 -3.18
N GLN A 110 9.52 2.87 -4.05
CA GLN A 110 9.05 2.59 -5.41
C GLN A 110 9.71 1.28 -5.89
N ASP A 111 9.37 0.84 -7.11
CA ASP A 111 10.06 -0.22 -7.84
C ASP A 111 11.59 -0.12 -7.68
N PHE A 112 12.20 -1.17 -7.12
CA PHE A 112 13.66 -1.32 -6.94
C PHE A 112 14.36 -0.21 -6.15
N ASN A 113 13.64 0.45 -5.24
CA ASN A 113 14.25 1.33 -4.25
C ASN A 113 14.84 0.56 -3.05
N TYR A 114 15.47 1.31 -2.15
CA TYR A 114 16.33 0.89 -1.04
C TYR A 114 17.60 0.15 -1.47
N GLN A 115 18.16 0.47 -2.65
CA GLN A 115 19.46 -0.06 -3.08
C GLN A 115 20.59 0.43 -2.15
N ASP A 116 20.57 1.71 -1.81
CA ASP A 116 21.28 2.24 -0.64
C ASP A 116 20.27 2.67 0.43
N ALA A 117 19.90 1.71 1.29
CA ALA A 117 18.98 1.97 2.39
C ALA A 117 19.49 3.07 3.35
N SER A 118 20.81 3.23 3.52
CA SER A 118 21.40 4.25 4.40
C SER A 118 21.03 5.66 3.95
N MET A 119 21.03 5.91 2.64
CA MET A 119 20.61 7.18 2.06
C MET A 119 19.12 7.46 2.34
N ASN A 120 18.26 6.47 2.13
CA ASN A 120 16.82 6.57 2.36
C ASN A 120 16.52 6.89 3.84
N TYR A 121 17.04 6.07 4.77
CA TYR A 121 16.82 6.25 6.21
C TYR A 121 17.36 7.58 6.73
N LYS A 122 18.55 8.03 6.29
CA LYS A 122 19.09 9.35 6.68
C LYS A 122 18.16 10.50 6.29
N ASN A 123 17.57 10.46 5.10
CA ASN A 123 16.65 11.50 4.64
C ASN A 123 15.34 11.45 5.42
N ILE A 124 14.77 10.26 5.63
CA ILE A 124 13.54 10.10 6.41
C ILE A 124 13.75 10.53 7.87
N ASP A 125 14.90 10.22 8.48
CA ASP A 125 15.27 10.68 9.83
C ASP A 125 15.31 12.21 9.94
N LYS A 126 15.93 12.88 8.95
CA LYS A 126 15.94 14.35 8.88
C LYS A 126 14.53 14.91 8.77
N LEU A 127 13.69 14.29 7.94
CA LEU A 127 12.31 14.70 7.74
C LEU A 127 11.49 14.57 9.03
N ILE A 128 11.51 13.38 9.66
CA ILE A 128 10.80 13.11 10.91
C ILE A 128 11.21 14.10 12.01
N ARG A 129 12.52 14.28 12.21
CA ARG A 129 13.05 15.16 13.26
C ARG A 129 12.56 16.60 13.07
N ASN A 130 12.69 17.13 11.86
CA ASN A 130 12.40 18.54 11.61
C ASN A 130 10.91 18.84 11.51
N VAL A 131 10.09 17.92 10.99
CA VAL A 131 8.62 18.07 11.02
C VAL A 131 8.12 18.03 12.47
N ASN A 132 8.55 17.05 13.28
CA ASN A 132 8.08 16.93 14.66
C ASN A 132 8.58 18.09 15.54
N ALA A 133 9.74 18.67 15.27
CA ALA A 133 10.23 19.85 16.01
C ALA A 133 9.26 21.04 15.90
N LEU A 134 8.54 21.18 14.78
CA LEU A 134 7.56 22.25 14.57
C LEU A 134 6.30 22.11 15.44
N GLN A 135 6.11 21.00 16.14
CA GLN A 135 5.05 20.86 17.15
C GLN A 135 5.21 21.88 18.28
N THR A 136 6.46 22.25 18.61
CA THR A 136 6.74 23.33 19.58
C THR A 136 6.25 24.70 19.12
N ASN A 137 6.11 24.88 17.80
CA ASN A 137 5.57 26.08 17.15
C ASN A 137 4.08 25.93 16.79
N GLY A 138 3.39 24.93 17.33
CA GLY A 138 1.95 24.71 17.13
C GLY A 138 1.58 23.86 15.92
N SER A 139 2.53 23.16 15.28
CA SER A 139 2.18 22.17 14.27
C SER A 139 1.42 20.99 14.88
N ASP A 140 0.36 20.56 14.20
CA ASP A 140 -0.50 19.41 14.52
C ASP A 140 -0.02 18.10 13.87
N VAL A 141 1.09 18.14 13.13
CA VAL A 141 1.62 16.98 12.39
C VAL A 141 2.61 16.21 13.25
N ASN A 142 2.44 14.89 13.32
CA ASN A 142 3.40 13.96 13.91
C ASN A 142 3.78 12.88 12.91
N VAL A 143 5.07 12.72 12.65
CA VAL A 143 5.62 11.76 11.68
C VAL A 143 6.44 10.71 12.43
N MET A 144 6.30 9.45 12.05
CA MET A 144 7.09 8.35 12.59
C MET A 144 7.24 7.23 11.56
N TYR A 145 8.28 6.42 11.73
CA TYR A 145 8.31 5.13 11.05
C TYR A 145 7.13 4.27 11.49
N SER A 146 6.54 3.57 10.54
CA SER A 146 5.40 2.69 10.80
C SER A 146 5.43 1.53 9.82
N THR A 147 4.51 0.59 10.03
CA THR A 147 4.23 -0.54 9.16
C THR A 147 2.73 -0.56 8.85
N PRO A 148 2.29 -1.28 7.80
CA PRO A 148 0.86 -1.42 7.52
C PRO A 148 0.07 -1.98 8.71
N SER A 149 0.64 -2.90 9.50
CA SER A 149 -0.01 -3.43 10.69
C SER A 149 -0.14 -2.41 11.83
N CYS A 150 0.89 -1.60 12.07
CA CYS A 150 0.81 -0.50 13.04
C CYS A 150 -0.23 0.55 12.62
N TYR A 151 -0.33 0.84 11.32
CA TYR A 151 -1.37 1.71 10.78
C TYR A 151 -2.77 1.13 10.99
N LEU A 152 -3.00 -0.14 10.62
CA LEU A 152 -4.29 -0.81 10.85
C LEU A 152 -4.71 -0.78 12.32
N LYS A 153 -3.76 -1.02 13.23
CA LYS A 153 -4.02 -0.91 14.65
C LYS A 153 -4.48 0.51 15.04
N ALA A 154 -3.79 1.54 14.56
CA ALA A 154 -4.16 2.93 14.85
C ALA A 154 -5.56 3.28 14.30
N ILE A 155 -5.89 2.82 13.10
CA ILE A 155 -7.21 2.99 12.49
C ILE A 155 -8.30 2.27 13.29
N HIS A 156 -8.04 1.04 13.73
CA HIS A 156 -8.96 0.29 14.58
C HIS A 156 -9.19 1.00 15.93
N ASP A 157 -8.12 1.47 16.57
CA ASP A 157 -8.18 2.17 17.86
C ASP A 157 -8.89 3.54 17.77
N ALA A 158 -8.95 4.15 16.57
CA ALA A 158 -9.68 5.39 16.34
C ALA A 158 -11.22 5.23 16.46
N ASN A 159 -11.73 3.99 16.51
CA ASN A 159 -13.14 3.64 16.74
C ASN A 159 -14.13 4.43 15.88
N ARG A 160 -13.92 4.37 14.57
CA ARG A 160 -14.74 5.03 13.55
C ARG A 160 -15.49 4.01 12.70
N THR A 161 -16.54 4.45 12.03
CA THR A 161 -17.37 3.62 11.13
C THR A 161 -16.95 3.81 9.68
N TRP A 162 -16.76 2.71 8.95
CA TRP A 162 -16.34 2.72 7.55
C TRP A 162 -17.47 2.39 6.59
N THR A 163 -17.37 2.96 5.39
CA THR A 163 -18.24 2.57 4.27
C THR A 163 -17.96 1.13 3.88
N THR A 164 -18.96 0.45 3.33
CA THR A 164 -18.82 -0.93 2.86
C THR A 164 -18.77 -1.01 1.33
N LYS A 165 -18.15 -2.06 0.80
CA LYS A 165 -18.14 -2.42 -0.63
C LYS A 165 -18.35 -3.93 -0.73
N THR A 166 -19.14 -4.40 -1.71
CA THR A 166 -19.52 -5.82 -1.86
C THR A 166 -19.06 -6.45 -3.18
N ASP A 167 -18.69 -5.63 -4.17
CA ASP A 167 -18.26 -6.05 -5.51
C ASP A 167 -16.72 -6.02 -5.64
N ASP A 168 -16.22 -6.16 -6.86
CA ASP A 168 -14.78 -6.15 -7.15
C ASP A 168 -14.27 -4.76 -7.56
N PHE A 169 -12.99 -4.71 -7.95
CA PHE A 169 -12.34 -3.49 -8.45
C PHE A 169 -12.00 -3.60 -9.95
N PHE A 170 -12.75 -4.40 -10.71
CA PHE A 170 -12.55 -4.59 -12.14
C PHE A 170 -13.62 -3.93 -13.01
N PRO A 171 -13.26 -3.50 -14.23
CA PRO A 171 -11.91 -3.43 -14.78
C PRO A 171 -11.12 -2.22 -14.26
N TYR A 172 -9.80 -2.34 -14.21
CA TYR A 172 -8.92 -1.21 -13.88
C TYR A 172 -8.71 -0.32 -15.12
N GLY A 173 -9.09 0.95 -15.04
CA GLY A 173 -8.72 2.02 -15.97
C GLY A 173 -7.77 3.03 -15.33
N SER A 174 -6.60 3.25 -15.93
CA SER A 174 -5.67 4.28 -15.44
C SER A 174 -6.03 5.70 -15.90
N ASP A 175 -6.77 5.80 -17.00
CA ASP A 175 -7.31 7.03 -17.58
C ASP A 175 -8.48 6.69 -18.53
N ALA A 176 -9.06 7.71 -19.16
CA ALA A 176 -10.25 7.59 -20.03
C ALA A 176 -10.09 6.63 -21.23
N HIS A 177 -8.87 6.33 -21.66
CA HIS A 177 -8.58 5.52 -22.85
C HIS A 177 -7.68 4.31 -22.56
N SER A 178 -7.26 4.11 -21.31
CA SER A 178 -6.34 3.06 -20.91
C SER A 178 -7.00 2.06 -19.95
N TYR A 179 -7.84 1.17 -20.49
CA TYR A 179 -8.41 0.05 -19.74
C TYR A 179 -7.50 -1.18 -19.81
N TRP A 180 -7.13 -1.71 -18.66
CA TRP A 180 -6.16 -2.79 -18.53
C TRP A 180 -6.87 -4.15 -18.64
N THR A 181 -7.66 -4.37 -19.68
CA THR A 181 -8.34 -5.65 -19.93
C THR A 181 -7.55 -6.56 -20.86
N GLY A 182 -6.59 -6.02 -21.61
CA GLY A 182 -5.76 -6.80 -22.54
C GLY A 182 -4.95 -7.90 -21.85
N TYR A 183 -4.45 -7.64 -20.63
CA TYR A 183 -3.66 -8.63 -19.89
C TYR A 183 -4.48 -9.86 -19.47
N PHE A 184 -5.82 -9.82 -19.52
CA PHE A 184 -6.65 -11.01 -19.33
C PHE A 184 -6.35 -12.07 -20.40
N THR A 185 -5.98 -11.67 -21.62
CA THR A 185 -5.71 -12.60 -22.74
C THR A 185 -4.24 -12.67 -23.16
N SER A 186 -3.43 -11.63 -22.93
CA SER A 186 -2.01 -11.62 -23.32
C SER A 186 -1.24 -12.88 -22.89
N ARG A 187 -0.42 -13.45 -23.79
CA ARG A 187 0.33 -14.72 -23.59
C ARG A 187 -0.58 -15.90 -23.22
N PRO A 188 -1.58 -16.25 -24.06
CA PRO A 188 -2.58 -17.28 -23.73
C PRO A 188 -1.97 -18.67 -23.52
N THR A 189 -0.91 -19.01 -24.25
CA THR A 189 -0.17 -20.28 -24.06
C THR A 189 0.38 -20.42 -22.65
N HIS A 190 0.93 -19.33 -22.09
CA HIS A 190 1.47 -19.35 -20.73
C HIS A 190 0.36 -19.49 -19.68
N LYS A 191 -0.77 -18.79 -19.87
CA LYS A 191 -1.96 -18.99 -19.02
C LYS A 191 -2.49 -20.43 -19.07
N GLY A 192 -2.49 -21.04 -20.25
CA GLY A 192 -2.85 -22.46 -20.40
C GLY A 192 -1.88 -23.39 -19.67
N PHE A 193 -0.57 -23.13 -19.75
CA PHE A 193 0.42 -23.90 -19.01
C PHE A 193 0.28 -23.76 -17.49
N GLU A 194 -0.04 -22.57 -16.98
CA GLU A 194 -0.30 -22.39 -15.55
C GLU A 194 -1.47 -23.24 -15.06
N ARG A 195 -2.58 -23.31 -15.81
CA ARG A 195 -3.75 -24.13 -15.43
C ARG A 195 -3.44 -25.62 -15.43
N MET A 196 -2.71 -26.09 -16.44
CA MET A 196 -2.26 -27.48 -16.51
C MET A 196 -1.31 -27.81 -15.36
N ALA A 197 -0.30 -26.97 -15.11
CA ALA A 197 0.66 -27.17 -14.04
C ALA A 197 -0.01 -27.17 -12.65
N ASN A 198 -0.96 -26.26 -12.40
CA ASN A 198 -1.73 -26.25 -11.16
C ASN A 198 -2.51 -27.57 -10.96
N ASN A 199 -3.13 -28.13 -12.01
CA ASN A 199 -3.81 -29.42 -11.91
C ASN A 199 -2.84 -30.55 -11.49
N PHE A 200 -1.64 -30.61 -12.08
CA PHE A 200 -0.62 -31.58 -11.68
C PHE A 200 -0.17 -31.39 -10.23
N LEU A 201 0.01 -30.15 -9.77
CA LEU A 201 0.43 -29.83 -8.40
C LEU A 201 -0.63 -30.18 -7.34
N GLN A 202 -1.92 -30.19 -7.68
CA GLN A 202 -2.98 -30.62 -6.76
C GLN A 202 -3.08 -32.14 -6.66
N VAL A 203 -2.85 -32.86 -7.77
CA VAL A 203 -2.96 -34.32 -7.81
C VAL A 203 -1.72 -35.00 -7.21
N SER A 204 -0.53 -34.45 -7.44
CA SER A 204 0.73 -35.11 -7.04
C SER A 204 0.84 -35.39 -5.53
N PRO A 205 0.58 -34.45 -4.61
CA PRO A 205 0.57 -34.71 -3.17
C PRO A 205 -0.51 -35.72 -2.78
N THR A 206 -1.72 -35.58 -3.32
CA THR A 206 -2.82 -36.52 -3.07
C THR A 206 -2.44 -37.96 -3.44
N MET A 207 -1.79 -38.13 -4.60
CA MET A 207 -1.29 -39.43 -5.05
C MET A 207 -0.14 -39.92 -4.16
N SER A 208 0.80 -39.05 -3.82
CA SER A 208 1.90 -39.36 -2.90
C SER A 208 1.39 -39.79 -1.52
N ASP A 209 0.34 -39.17 -0.99
CA ASP A 209 -0.24 -39.53 0.30
C ASP A 209 -0.99 -40.87 0.23
N MET A 210 -1.73 -41.11 -0.87
CA MET A 210 -2.40 -42.39 -1.12
C MET A 210 -1.42 -43.57 -1.19
N TYR A 211 -0.25 -43.38 -1.80
CA TYR A 211 0.75 -44.44 -1.97
C TYR A 211 1.88 -44.41 -0.93
N GLY A 212 2.06 -43.29 -0.21
CA GLY A 212 3.09 -43.06 0.80
C GLY A 212 2.77 -43.61 2.19
N HIS A 213 1.50 -43.92 2.46
CA HIS A 213 1.10 -44.73 3.63
C HIS A 213 1.20 -46.24 3.42
N GLY A 214 1.80 -46.70 2.31
CA GLY A 214 1.87 -48.10 1.90
C GLY A 214 3.17 -48.86 2.19
N VAL A 215 4.16 -48.30 2.89
CA VAL A 215 5.40 -49.03 3.23
C VAL A 215 5.95 -48.65 4.61
N LEU A 216 5.36 -49.21 5.67
CA LEU A 216 6.03 -49.52 6.94
C LEU A 216 5.24 -50.64 7.64
N GLY A 217 5.14 -51.78 6.94
CA GLY A 217 4.60 -53.02 7.46
C GLY A 217 5.52 -54.16 7.05
N VAL A 218 6.39 -54.55 7.98
CA VAL A 218 7.01 -55.89 8.13
C VAL A 218 7.70 -56.46 6.90
N PHE A 219 9.05 -56.45 6.89
CA PHE A 219 9.92 -57.63 6.98
C PHE A 219 11.31 -57.18 7.43
#